data_AF-A0A7W0Q720-F1
#
_entry.id   AF-A0A7W0Q720-F1
#
_cell.length_a   1.000
_cell.length_b   1.000
_cell.length_c   1.000
_cell.angle_alpha   90.00
_cell.angle_beta   90.00
_cell.angle_gamma   90.00
#
_symmetry.space_group_name_H-M   'P 1'
#
loop_
_entity.id
_entity.type
_entity.pdbx_description
1 polymer ?
#
loop_
_entity_poly.entity_id
_entity_poly.type
_entity_poly.pdbx_seq_one_letter_code
_entity_poly.pdbx_strand_id
1 'polypeptide(L)'
;MSNQARQVLEDALRLPINERADVAAELLRSLDEAESALSPEEVARRWTEEITKRAERAIRGESVGRDADEVLSSIESKLRRR
;
A
#
# COMPACT_ATOMS: atom_id res chain seq x y z
N MET A 1 6.49 -17.48 9.71
CA MET A 1 7.77 -16.73 9.69
C MET A 1 8.86 -17.60 10.27
N SER A 2 10.04 -17.62 9.64
CA SER A 2 11.22 -18.27 10.23
C SER A 2 11.67 -17.55 11.50
N ASN A 3 12.50 -18.20 12.33
CA ASN A 3 13.06 -17.56 13.53
C ASN A 3 13.85 -16.29 13.17
N GLN A 4 14.59 -16.33 12.07
CA GLN A 4 15.29 -15.16 11.53
C GLN A 4 14.34 -14.02 11.17
N ALA A 5 13.24 -14.31 10.46
CA ALA A 5 12.26 -13.28 10.10
C ALA A 5 11.58 -12.66 11.34
N ARG A 6 11.35 -13.45 12.39
CA ARG A 6 10.81 -12.95 13.67
C ARG A 6 11.81 -12.01 14.36
N GLN A 7 13.09 -12.37 14.41
CA GLN A 7 14.14 -11.54 14.97
C GLN A 7 14.25 -10.19 14.26
N VAL A 8 14.28 -10.19 12.92
CA VAL A 8 14.32 -8.95 12.11
C VAL A 8 13.12 -8.05 12.41
N LEU A 9 11.92 -8.62 12.54
CA LEU A 9 10.72 -7.86 12.89
C LEU A 9 10.82 -7.26 14.29
N GLU A 10 11.27 -8.03 15.29
CA GLU A 10 11.45 -7.53 16.66
C GLU A 10 12.46 -6.39 16.72
N ASP A 11 13.57 -6.50 15.99
CA ASP A 11 14.60 -5.47 15.95
C ASP A 11 14.10 -4.21 15.24
N ALA A 12 13.40 -4.36 14.11
CA ALA A 12 12.78 -3.24 13.41
C ALA A 12 11.76 -2.51 14.31
N LEU A 13 10.94 -3.24 15.08
CA LEU A 13 9.93 -2.63 15.96
C LEU A 13 10.54 -1.83 17.13
N ARG A 14 11.80 -2.06 17.49
CA ARG A 14 12.52 -1.28 18.51
C ARG A 14 13.06 0.06 17.99
N LEU A 15 13.12 0.26 16.68
CA LEU A 15 13.62 1.50 16.09
C LEU A 15 12.64 2.68 16.30
N PRO A 16 13.15 3.92 16.28
CA PRO A 16 12.32 5.12 16.19
C PRO A 16 11.39 5.10 14.97
N ILE A 17 10.25 5.81 15.05
CA ILE A 17 9.20 5.75 14.03
C ILE A 17 9.69 6.10 12.62
N ASN A 18 10.62 7.04 12.48
CA ASN A 18 11.16 7.44 11.18
C ASN A 18 12.03 6.34 10.57
N GLU A 19 12.94 5.77 11.36
CA GLU A 19 13.80 4.65 10.91
C GLU A 19 12.99 3.39 10.59
N ARG A 20 11.91 3.13 11.34
CA ARG A 20 10.96 2.06 10.97
C ARG A 20 10.30 2.30 9.63
N ALA A 21 9.93 3.55 9.34
CA ALA A 21 9.32 3.90 8.07
C ALA A 21 10.31 3.69 6.91
N ASP A 22 11.58 4.02 7.12
CA ASP A 22 12.65 3.78 6.15
C ASP A 22 12.85 2.28 5.89
N VAL A 23 12.97 1.46 6.95
CA VAL A 23 13.08 0.00 6.82
C VAL A 23 11.87 -0.60 6.09
N ALA A 24 10.66 -0.13 6.41
CA ALA A 24 9.44 -0.57 5.74
C ALA A 24 9.45 -0.19 4.24
N ALA A 25 9.91 1.00 3.90
CA ALA A 25 9.99 1.46 2.51
C ALA A 25 11.00 0.63 1.69
N GLU A 26 12.17 0.32 2.24
CA GLU A 26 13.16 -0.54 1.59
C GLU A 26 12.64 -1.96 1.38
N LEU A 27 11.99 -2.54 2.39
CA LEU A 27 11.39 -3.87 2.27
C LEU A 27 10.29 -3.89 1.20
N LEU A 28 9.42 -2.88 1.14
CA LEU A 28 8.41 -2.77 0.09
C LEU A 28 9.05 -2.67 -1.30
N ARG A 29 10.07 -1.82 -1.48
CA ARG A 29 10.76 -1.68 -2.77
C ARG A 29 11.40 -3.00 -3.22
N SER A 30 11.96 -3.77 -2.28
CA SER A 30 12.54 -5.08 -2.59
C SER A 30 11.51 -6.09 -3.14
N LEU A 31 10.22 -5.92 -2.82
CA LEU A 31 9.15 -6.77 -3.36
C LEU A 31 8.77 -6.39 -4.78
N ASP A 32 8.91 -5.12 -5.15
CA ASP A 32 8.68 -4.65 -6.53
C ASP A 32 9.81 -5.11 -7.47
N GLU A 33 11.03 -5.25 -6.93
CA GLU A 33 12.20 -5.74 -7.66
C GLU A 33 12.29 -7.27 -7.69
N ALA A 34 11.68 -7.96 -6.72
CA ALA A 34 11.57 -9.41 -6.73
C ALA A 34 10.67 -9.85 -7.90
N GLU A 35 11.09 -10.87 -8.66
CA GLU A 35 10.24 -11.51 -9.65
C GLU A 35 8.89 -11.85 -9.02
N SER A 36 7.84 -11.15 -9.46
CA SER A 36 6.48 -11.49 -9.09
C SER A 36 6.27 -12.97 -9.38
N ALA A 37 5.77 -13.73 -8.39
CA ALA A 37 5.39 -15.13 -8.59
C ALA A 37 4.32 -15.29 -9.69
N LEU A 38 3.70 -14.20 -10.12
CA LEU A 38 2.71 -14.11 -11.19
C LEU A 38 3.29 -13.35 -12.37
N SER A 39 2.97 -13.79 -13.60
CA SER A 39 3.29 -13.04 -14.80
C SER A 39 2.63 -11.64 -14.77
N PRO A 40 3.18 -10.64 -15.48
CA PRO A 40 2.58 -9.32 -15.58
C PRO A 40 1.10 -9.34 -16.03
N GLU A 41 0.74 -10.26 -16.92
CA GLU A 41 -0.64 -10.46 -17.40
C GLU A 41 -1.57 -10.92 -16.28
N GLU A 42 -1.12 -11.87 -15.46
CA GLU A 42 -1.90 -12.39 -14.33
C GLU A 42 -2.06 -11.34 -13.22
N VAL A 43 -1.04 -10.50 -13.00
CA VAL A 43 -1.13 -9.32 -12.12
C VAL A 43 -2.20 -8.34 -12.65
N ALA A 44 -2.13 -7.98 -13.94
CA ALA A 44 -3.08 -7.06 -14.56
C ALA A 44 -4.52 -7.60 -14.51
N ARG A 45 -4.71 -8.90 -14.76
CA ARG A 45 -6.01 -9.57 -14.68
C ARG A 45 -6.61 -9.47 -13.27
N ARG A 46 -5.83 -9.83 -12.24
CA ARG A 46 -6.30 -9.77 -10.84
C ARG A 46 -6.62 -8.37 -10.37
N TRP A 47 -5.80 -7.39 -10.76
CA TRP A 47 -6.09 -5.98 -10.47
C TRP A 47 -7.36 -5.50 -11.16
N THR A 48 -7.58 -5.89 -12.43
CA THR A 48 -8.80 -5.56 -13.16
C THR A 48 -10.04 -6.13 -12.48
N GLU A 49 -9.99 -7.38 -12.02
CA GLU A 49 -11.09 -8.02 -11.28
C GLU A 49 -11.42 -7.28 -9.98
N GLU A 50 -10.42 -6.92 -9.18
CA GLU A 50 -10.64 -6.21 -7.93
C GLU A 50 -11.12 -4.78 -8.15
N ILE A 51 -10.58 -4.05 -9.14
CA ILE A 51 -11.03 -2.69 -9.49
C ILE A 51 -12.49 -2.73 -9.94
N THR A 52 -12.86 -3.68 -10.80
CA THR A 52 -14.24 -3.85 -11.27
C THR A 52 -15.19 -4.12 -10.10
N LYS A 53 -14.83 -5.06 -9.22
CA LYS A 53 -15.59 -5.38 -8.01
C LYS A 53 -15.77 -4.17 -7.10
N ARG A 54 -14.74 -3.33 -6.92
CA ARG A 54 -14.82 -2.11 -6.11
C ARG A 54 -15.66 -1.03 -6.77
N ALA A 55 -15.55 -0.86 -8.08
CA ALA A 55 -16.36 0.09 -8.82
C ALA A 55 -17.84 -0.26 -8.72
N GLU A 56 -18.20 -1.53 -8.91
CA GLU A 56 -19.58 -1.99 -8.75
C GLU A 56 -20.11 -1.74 -7.32
N ARG A 57 -19.31 -2.05 -6.30
CA ARG A 57 -19.68 -1.78 -4.90
C ARG A 57 -19.94 -0.29 -4.66
N ALA A 58 -19.10 0.58 -5.21
CA ALA A 58 -19.27 2.02 -5.12
C ALA A 58 -20.55 2.49 -5.82
N ILE A 59 -20.83 1.99 -7.03
CA ILE A 59 -22.05 2.30 -7.79
C ILE A 59 -23.30 1.85 -7.02
N ARG A 60 -23.26 0.70 -6.35
CA ARG A 60 -24.37 0.18 -5.52
C ARG A 60 -24.55 0.94 -4.20
N GLY A 61 -23.68 1.90 -3.87
CA GLY A 61 -23.73 2.62 -2.59
C GLY A 61 -23.32 1.78 -1.38
N GLU A 62 -22.70 0.61 -1.62
CA GLU A 62 -22.18 -0.29 -0.58
C GLU A 62 -20.82 0.17 -0.02
N SER A 63 -20.25 1.22 -0.61
CA SER A 63 -19.00 1.85 -0.16
C SER A 63 -19.28 3.25 0.37
N VAL A 64 -18.81 3.54 1.58
CA VAL A 64 -18.77 4.92 2.11
C VAL A 64 -17.58 5.63 1.50
N GLY A 65 -17.85 6.52 0.55
CA GLY A 65 -16.85 7.37 -0.09
C GLY A 65 -16.59 8.67 0.68
N ARG A 66 -15.56 9.39 0.26
CA ARG A 66 -15.35 10.81 0.58
C ARG A 66 -15.36 11.60 -0.70
N ASP A 67 -15.71 12.88 -0.60
CA ASP A 67 -15.62 13.79 -1.73
C ASP A 67 -14.16 13.86 -2.22
N ALA A 68 -13.97 13.66 -3.53
CA ALA A 68 -12.64 13.58 -4.11
C ALA A 68 -11.92 14.94 -4.07
N ASP A 69 -12.65 16.04 -4.31
CA ASP A 69 -12.07 17.38 -4.34
C ASP A 69 -11.64 17.81 -2.94
N GLU A 70 -12.43 17.47 -1.90
CA GLU A 70 -12.06 17.68 -0.50
C GLU A 70 -10.76 16.94 -0.15
N VAL A 71 -10.65 15.66 -0.54
CA VAL A 71 -9.47 14.83 -0.25
C VAL A 71 -8.24 15.36 -0.97
N LEU A 72 -8.34 15.66 -2.27
CA LEU A 72 -7.23 16.17 -3.08
C LEU A 72 -6.75 17.53 -2.57
N SER A 73 -7.67 18.45 -2.27
CA SER A 73 -7.35 19.77 -1.69
C SER A 73 -6.63 19.64 -0.33
N SER A 74 -7.04 18.67 0.50
CA SER A 74 -6.39 18.38 1.79
C SER A 74 -4.96 17.86 1.61
N ILE A 75 -4.74 16.97 0.64
CA ILE A 75 -3.42 16.42 0.34
C ILE A 75 -2.49 17.53 -0.16
N GLU A 76 -2.93 18.34 -1.12
CA GLU A 76 -2.14 19.46 -1.65
C GLU A 76 -1.73 20.44 -0.53
N SER A 77 -2.68 20.78 0.34
CA SER A 77 -2.43 21.66 1.48
C SER A 77 -1.38 21.10 2.45
N LYS A 78 -1.35 19.78 2.66
CA LYS A 78 -0.35 19.12 3.52
C LYS A 78 1.03 19.08 2.87
N LEU A 79 1.09 18.81 1.56
CA LEU A 79 2.34 18.78 0.81
C LEU A 79 3.01 20.16 0.76
N ARG A 80 2.22 21.24 0.62
CA ARG A 80 2.73 22.63 0.65
C ARG A 80 3.26 23.09 2.01
N ARG A 81 2.92 22.40 3.09
CA ARG A 81 3.33 22.74 4.47
C ARG A 81 4.54 21.93 4.95
N ARG A 82 5.05 21.01 4.12
CA ARG A 82 6.34 20.34 4.33
C ARG A 82 7.46 21.17 3.70
#